data_AF-A0A8S3W1Q9-F1
#
_entry.id   AF-A0A8S3W1Q9-F1
#
_cell.length_a   1.000
_cell.length_b   1.000
_cell.length_c   1.000
_cell.angle_alpha   90.00
_cell.angle_beta   90.00
_cell.angle_gamma   90.00
#
_symmetry.space_group_name_H-M   'P 1'
#
loop_
_entity.id
_entity.type
_entity.pdbx_description
1 polymer ?
#
loop_
_entity_poly.entity_id
_entity_poly.type
_entity_poly.pdbx_seq_one_letter_code
_entity_poly.pdbx_strand_id
1 'polypeptide(L)'
;MGRLLQDTSDEFAIDKALRVYPTNQQVNDHNSAVLNLYRNNGARIYKIKAQDQLVHATRNADNVDIATIIPADINKTGGLPAELQIFVGAKVMLRSNIDVSKGLVNGAIGYINEIVWPQFRRTQMYATDVPSVRIDFARDGVHLIHPKAIQFPAKYNYGTAERRMLPLI
;
A
#
# COMPACT_ATOMS: atom_id res chain seq x y z
N MET A 1 -6.36 -33.03 6.24
CA MET A 1 -6.89 -32.53 7.54
C MET A 1 -6.69 -31.02 7.58
N GLY A 2 -7.72 -30.28 7.96
CA GLY A 2 -7.70 -28.81 8.02
C GLY A 2 -9.08 -28.26 7.69
N ARG A 3 -10.06 -28.54 8.54
CA ARG A 3 -11.42 -28.01 8.43
C ARG A 3 -11.30 -26.50 8.67
N LEU A 4 -11.21 -25.71 7.60
CA LEU A 4 -11.39 -24.26 7.67
C LEU A 4 -12.81 -24.06 8.23
N LEU A 5 -12.87 -23.61 9.48
CA LEU A 5 -14.12 -23.20 10.11
C LEU A 5 -14.70 -22.09 9.23
N GLN A 6 -15.70 -22.43 8.42
CA GLN A 6 -16.65 -21.47 7.88
C GLN A 6 -17.54 -21.04 9.05
N ASP A 7 -16.96 -20.34 10.01
CA ASP A 7 -17.75 -19.64 11.02
C ASP A 7 -18.35 -18.42 10.31
N THR A 8 -19.61 -18.57 9.91
CA THR A 8 -20.42 -17.56 9.23
C THR A 8 -21.06 -16.58 10.21
N SER A 9 -20.55 -16.47 11.43
CA SER A 9 -20.94 -15.37 12.30
C SER A 9 -20.41 -14.06 11.72
N ASP A 10 -21.23 -13.02 11.86
CA ASP A 10 -20.96 -11.68 11.35
C ASP A 10 -19.63 -11.10 11.88
N GLU A 11 -19.09 -11.66 12.97
CA GLU A 11 -17.84 -11.28 13.61
C GLU A 11 -16.60 -11.84 12.87
N PHE A 12 -16.67 -13.06 12.34
CA PHE A 12 -15.58 -13.71 11.58
C PHE A 12 -15.72 -13.55 10.06
N ALA A 13 -16.55 -12.59 9.61
CA ALA A 13 -16.65 -12.22 8.21
C ALA A 13 -15.28 -11.91 7.59
N ILE A 14 -15.11 -12.25 6.30
CA ILE A 14 -13.82 -12.21 5.60
C ILE A 14 -13.14 -10.83 5.65
N ASP A 15 -13.89 -9.77 5.85
CA ASP A 15 -13.43 -8.38 5.84
C ASP A 15 -13.37 -7.69 7.22
N LYS A 16 -13.85 -8.35 8.29
CA LYS A 16 -13.92 -7.72 9.62
C LYS A 16 -12.77 -8.16 10.54
N ALA A 17 -12.57 -9.46 10.72
CA ALA A 17 -11.59 -10.01 11.64
C ALA A 17 -10.14 -9.87 11.10
N LEU A 18 -9.19 -9.55 11.98
CA LEU A 18 -7.76 -9.65 11.65
C LEU A 18 -7.38 -11.14 11.55
N ARG A 19 -6.73 -11.52 10.44
CA ARG A 19 -6.28 -12.90 10.22
C ARG A 19 -4.77 -12.97 10.12
N VAL A 20 -4.19 -13.95 10.79
CA VAL A 20 -2.76 -14.23 10.76
C VAL A 20 -2.53 -15.49 9.92
N TYR A 21 -1.62 -15.39 8.96
CA TYR A 21 -1.23 -16.50 8.10
C TYR A 21 0.27 -16.77 8.22
N PRO A 22 0.71 -18.04 8.07
CA PRO A 22 2.14 -18.39 8.10
C PRO A 22 2.98 -17.78 6.97
N THR A 23 2.38 -17.46 5.82
CA THR A 23 3.11 -16.97 4.64
C THR A 23 2.50 -15.69 4.07
N ASN A 24 3.34 -14.84 3.48
CA ASN A 24 2.90 -13.64 2.77
C ASN A 24 2.00 -13.98 1.58
N GLN A 25 2.20 -15.14 0.93
CA GLN A 25 1.33 -15.55 -0.17
C GLN A 25 -0.11 -15.74 0.31
N GLN A 26 -0.31 -16.44 1.45
CA GLN A 26 -1.64 -16.61 2.03
C GLN A 26 -2.27 -15.27 2.47
N VAL A 27 -1.46 -14.34 2.99
CA VAL A 27 -1.92 -12.96 3.27
C VAL A 27 -2.39 -12.27 1.99
N ASN A 28 -1.60 -12.35 0.91
CA ASN A 28 -1.93 -11.74 -0.37
C ASN A 28 -3.19 -12.34 -0.99
N ASP A 29 -3.36 -13.67 -0.91
CA ASP A 29 -4.55 -14.38 -1.39
C ASP A 29 -5.79 -13.94 -0.60
N HIS A 30 -5.67 -13.83 0.73
CA HIS A 30 -6.74 -13.35 1.59
C HIS A 30 -7.13 -11.89 1.28
N ASN A 31 -6.15 -10.99 1.21
CA ASN A 31 -6.38 -9.58 0.88
C ASN A 31 -7.01 -9.42 -0.51
N SER A 32 -6.61 -10.26 -1.47
CA SER A 32 -7.21 -10.30 -2.81
C SER A 32 -8.67 -10.76 -2.78
N ALA A 33 -9.01 -11.75 -1.94
CA ALA A 33 -10.39 -12.18 -1.73
C ALA A 33 -11.25 -11.08 -1.11
N VAL A 34 -10.72 -10.32 -0.14
CA VAL A 34 -11.41 -9.15 0.43
C VAL A 34 -11.62 -8.07 -0.62
N LEU A 35 -10.58 -7.73 -1.41
CA LEU A 35 -10.71 -6.77 -2.51
C LEU A 35 -11.77 -7.20 -3.53
N ASN A 36 -11.84 -8.49 -3.86
CA ASN A 36 -12.85 -9.04 -4.76
C ASN A 36 -14.25 -8.94 -4.17
N LEU A 37 -14.43 -9.21 -2.88
CA LEU A 37 -15.71 -9.03 -2.19
C LEU A 37 -16.22 -7.59 -2.33
N TYR A 38 -15.39 -6.60 -1.98
CA TYR A 38 -15.77 -5.20 -2.09
C TYR A 38 -16.01 -4.76 -3.54
N ARG A 39 -15.21 -5.25 -4.48
CA ARG A 39 -15.41 -5.01 -5.92
C ARG A 39 -16.77 -5.53 -6.39
N ASN A 40 -17.15 -6.74 -5.97
CA ASN A 40 -18.44 -7.35 -6.31
C ASN A 40 -19.62 -6.61 -5.67
N ASN A 41 -19.40 -5.99 -4.50
CA ASN A 41 -20.38 -5.14 -3.83
C ASN A 41 -20.45 -3.71 -4.39
N GLY A 42 -19.76 -3.42 -5.51
CA GLY A 42 -19.79 -2.13 -6.20
C GLY A 42 -18.82 -1.09 -5.66
N ALA A 43 -17.92 -1.45 -4.74
CA ALA A 43 -16.90 -0.53 -4.25
C ALA A 43 -15.92 -0.17 -5.36
N ARG A 44 -15.58 1.12 -5.45
CA ARG A 44 -14.60 1.61 -6.42
C ARG A 44 -13.18 1.38 -5.92
N ILE A 45 -12.53 0.34 -6.45
CA ILE A 45 -11.15 0.00 -6.13
C ILE A 45 -10.19 0.79 -7.03
N TYR A 46 -9.26 1.51 -6.42
CA TYR A 46 -8.19 2.22 -7.11
C TYR A 46 -6.91 1.39 -7.08
N LYS A 47 -6.27 1.23 -8.23
CA LYS A 47 -4.96 0.59 -8.36
C LYS A 47 -3.91 1.67 -8.57
N ILE A 48 -3.08 1.88 -7.57
CA ILE A 48 -2.04 2.91 -7.56
C ILE A 48 -0.70 2.23 -7.77
N LYS A 49 0.01 2.65 -8.81
CA LYS A 49 1.40 2.26 -9.07
C LYS A 49 2.31 3.29 -8.42
N ALA A 50 3.39 2.81 -7.82
CA ALA A 50 4.44 3.66 -7.30
C ALA A 50 5.11 4.47 -8.42
N GLN A 51 5.67 5.62 -8.05
CA GLN A 51 6.49 6.42 -8.94
C GLN A 51 7.95 6.09 -8.64
N ASP A 52 8.59 5.35 -9.55
CA ASP A 52 10.00 4.97 -9.44
C ASP A 52 10.85 5.82 -10.38
N GLN A 53 11.98 6.32 -9.89
CA GLN A 53 12.95 7.07 -10.68
C GLN A 53 14.38 6.75 -10.28
N LEU A 54 15.33 6.91 -11.21
CA LEU A 54 16.75 6.79 -10.92
C LEU A 54 17.31 8.17 -10.56
N VAL A 55 17.78 8.35 -9.32
CA VAL A 55 18.24 9.65 -8.81
C VAL A 55 19.75 9.81 -8.99
N HIS A 56 20.50 8.71 -8.84
CA HIS A 56 21.94 8.71 -9.08
C HIS A 56 22.32 7.48 -9.90
N ALA A 57 22.56 7.69 -11.19
CA ALA A 57 22.96 6.63 -12.11
C ALA A 57 24.49 6.45 -12.08
N THR A 58 24.95 5.22 -11.84
CA THR A 58 26.37 4.86 -11.92
C THR A 58 26.74 4.21 -13.25
N ARG A 59 25.75 4.02 -14.14
CA ARG A 59 25.87 3.44 -15.48
C ARG A 59 24.90 4.15 -16.42
N ASN A 60 25.11 4.05 -17.74
CA ASN A 60 24.14 4.57 -18.71
C ASN A 60 22.78 3.88 -18.50
N ALA A 61 21.72 4.69 -18.36
CA ALA A 61 20.35 4.26 -18.08
C ALA A 61 19.36 4.67 -19.18
N ASP A 62 19.84 5.20 -20.31
CA ASP A 62 19.01 5.85 -21.33
C ASP A 62 17.98 4.90 -21.97
N ASN A 63 18.27 3.59 -21.99
CA ASN A 63 17.40 2.55 -22.56
C ASN A 63 17.00 1.47 -21.53
N VAL A 64 17.14 1.74 -20.25
CA VAL A 64 16.85 0.77 -19.20
C VAL A 64 15.42 0.95 -18.72
N ASP A 65 14.62 -0.10 -18.83
CA ASP A 65 13.32 -0.13 -18.16
C ASP A 65 13.55 -0.14 -16.64
N ILE A 66 13.15 0.97 -15.99
CA ILE A 66 13.28 1.17 -14.54
C ILE A 66 12.68 -0.03 -13.78
N ALA A 67 11.56 -0.61 -14.24
CA ALA A 67 10.92 -1.72 -13.55
C ALA A 67 11.84 -2.95 -13.41
N THR A 68 12.81 -3.13 -14.31
CA THR A 68 13.76 -4.26 -14.27
C THR A 68 14.86 -4.08 -13.23
N ILE A 69 15.21 -2.82 -12.92
CA ILE A 69 16.29 -2.48 -11.99
C ILE A 69 15.80 -2.17 -10.58
N ILE A 70 14.49 -2.05 -10.37
CA ILE A 70 13.91 -1.90 -9.04
C ILE A 70 13.80 -3.28 -8.34
N PRO A 71 14.16 -3.40 -7.04
CA PRO A 71 13.92 -4.61 -6.27
C PRO A 71 12.41 -4.97 -6.20
N ALA A 72 12.09 -6.24 -6.43
CA ALA A 72 10.71 -6.73 -6.31
C ALA A 72 10.32 -6.96 -4.83
N ASP A 73 11.31 -7.23 -3.97
CA ASP A 73 11.12 -7.37 -2.53
C ASP A 73 10.83 -6.00 -1.90
N ILE A 74 9.66 -5.86 -1.26
CA ILE A 74 9.23 -4.64 -0.58
C ILE A 74 10.21 -4.20 0.52
N ASN A 75 10.89 -5.14 1.18
CA ASN A 75 11.85 -4.82 2.23
C ASN A 75 13.13 -4.16 1.67
N LYS A 76 13.39 -4.32 0.37
CA LYS A 76 14.48 -3.66 -0.36
C LYS A 76 14.08 -2.33 -1.01
N THR A 77 12.85 -1.88 -0.78
CA THR A 77 12.30 -0.61 -1.31
C THR A 77 11.78 0.29 -0.17
N GLY A 78 12.39 0.18 1.02
CA GLY A 78 12.01 0.98 2.18
C GLY A 78 10.64 0.65 2.77
N GLY A 79 10.08 -0.52 2.44
CA GLY A 79 8.74 -0.90 2.87
C GLY A 79 7.62 -0.29 2.03
N LEU A 80 7.93 0.41 0.92
CA LEU A 80 6.94 1.00 0.03
C LEU A 80 6.54 0.02 -1.08
N PRO A 81 5.26 -0.34 -1.22
CA PRO A 81 4.81 -1.28 -2.24
C PRO A 81 4.98 -0.71 -3.65
N ALA A 82 5.23 -1.57 -4.64
CA ALA A 82 5.25 -1.16 -6.05
C ALA A 82 3.85 -0.86 -6.60
N GLU A 83 2.85 -1.54 -6.04
CA GLU A 83 1.44 -1.37 -6.36
C GLU A 83 0.60 -1.50 -5.10
N LEU A 84 -0.42 -0.66 -4.98
CA LEU A 84 -1.37 -0.69 -3.87
C LEU A 84 -2.80 -0.60 -4.42
N GLN A 85 -3.66 -1.51 -3.99
CA GLN A 85 -5.08 -1.45 -4.27
C GLN A 85 -5.83 -0.99 -3.02
N ILE A 86 -6.54 0.13 -3.11
CA ILE A 86 -7.29 0.72 -1.99
C ILE A 86 -8.67 1.19 -2.43
N PHE A 87 -9.54 1.37 -1.45
CA PHE A 87 -10.87 1.93 -1.58
C PHE A 87 -11.26 2.63 -0.27
N VAL A 88 -12.30 3.47 -0.31
CA VAL A 88 -12.86 4.06 0.91
C VAL A 88 -13.51 2.95 1.75
N GLY A 89 -13.08 2.80 2.99
CA GLY A 89 -13.43 1.71 3.91
C GLY A 89 -12.36 0.60 3.99
N ALA A 90 -11.29 0.66 3.18
CA ALA A 90 -10.23 -0.32 3.26
C ALA A 90 -9.50 -0.25 4.61
N LYS A 91 -9.33 -1.40 5.26
CA LYS A 91 -8.47 -1.57 6.43
C LYS A 91 -7.02 -1.65 5.98
N VAL A 92 -6.18 -0.76 6.48
CA VAL A 92 -4.78 -0.62 6.09
C VAL A 92 -3.86 -0.50 7.29
N MET A 93 -2.57 -0.78 7.10
CA MET A 93 -1.55 -0.65 8.14
C MET A 93 -0.42 0.28 7.70
N LEU A 94 0.02 1.19 8.59
CA LEU A 94 1.21 2.00 8.37
C LEU A 94 2.47 1.12 8.33
N ARG A 95 3.36 1.39 7.36
CA ARG A 95 4.66 0.71 7.20
C ARG A 95 5.87 1.56 7.58
N SER A 96 5.66 2.80 7.99
CA SER A 96 6.73 3.69 8.42
C SER A 96 6.25 4.58 9.56
N ASN A 97 7.16 4.98 10.44
CA ASN A 97 6.87 6.01 11.43
C ASN A 97 6.66 7.36 10.72
N ILE A 98 5.54 8.00 11.05
CA ILE A 98 5.14 9.32 10.53
C ILE A 98 5.21 10.35 11.66
N ASP A 99 4.52 10.09 12.77
CA ASP A 99 4.50 10.95 13.95
C ASP A 99 4.26 10.11 15.20
N VAL A 100 5.35 9.85 15.94
CA VAL A 100 5.32 9.01 17.15
C VAL A 100 4.47 9.64 18.25
N SER A 101 4.43 10.97 18.32
CA SER A 101 3.66 11.69 19.36
C SER A 101 2.15 11.53 19.21
N LYS A 102 1.70 11.21 17.99
CA LYS A 102 0.28 10.99 17.63
C LYS A 102 -0.06 9.52 17.39
N GLY A 103 0.81 8.58 17.80
CA GLY A 103 0.59 7.15 17.56
C GLY A 103 0.70 6.72 16.09
N LEU A 104 1.12 7.60 15.17
CA LEU A 104 1.28 7.30 13.74
C LEU A 104 2.60 6.58 13.48
N VAL A 105 2.68 5.35 13.99
CA VAL A 105 3.86 4.49 13.95
C VAL A 105 3.66 3.31 13.00
N ASN A 106 4.77 2.67 12.59
CA ASN A 106 4.72 1.40 11.86
C ASN A 106 3.89 0.37 12.65
N GLY A 107 2.92 -0.26 11.99
CA GLY A 107 1.98 -1.18 12.61
C GLY A 107 0.63 -0.57 13.02
N ALA A 108 0.48 0.76 13.00
CA ALA A 108 -0.81 1.38 13.28
C ALA A 108 -1.84 0.98 12.19
N ILE A 109 -3.01 0.50 12.62
CA ILE A 109 -4.08 0.02 11.75
C ILE A 109 -5.22 1.02 11.77
N GLY A 110 -5.77 1.32 10.59
CA GLY A 110 -6.94 2.19 10.47
C GLY A 110 -7.75 1.90 9.22
N TYR A 111 -8.81 2.68 9.03
CA TYR A 111 -9.72 2.57 7.89
C TYR A 111 -9.63 3.83 7.03
N ILE A 112 -9.55 3.66 5.71
CA ILE A 112 -9.52 4.81 4.80
C ILE A 112 -10.90 5.47 4.77
N ASN A 113 -10.99 6.70 5.25
CA ASN A 113 -12.22 7.50 5.19
C ASN A 113 -12.34 8.25 3.86
N GLU A 114 -11.23 8.72 3.30
CA GLU A 114 -11.24 9.53 2.08
C GLU A 114 -9.94 9.35 1.29
N ILE A 115 -10.07 9.34 -0.04
CA ILE A 115 -8.92 9.37 -0.97
C ILE A 115 -8.86 10.77 -1.59
N VAL A 116 -7.81 11.51 -1.27
CA VAL A 116 -7.58 12.89 -1.70
C VAL A 116 -6.62 12.92 -2.87
N TRP A 117 -7.17 13.12 -4.07
CA TRP A 117 -6.37 13.18 -5.29
C TRP A 117 -5.65 14.52 -5.44
N PRO A 118 -4.43 14.53 -6.00
CA PRO A 118 -3.70 15.77 -6.26
C PRO A 118 -4.48 16.69 -7.22
N GLN A 119 -4.25 18.00 -7.12
CA GLN A 119 -4.89 19.05 -7.94
C GLN A 119 -6.43 19.07 -7.86
N PHE A 120 -7.02 18.74 -6.71
CA PHE A 120 -8.48 18.74 -6.48
C PHE A 120 -9.27 17.87 -7.48
N ARG A 121 -8.63 16.87 -8.06
CA ARG A 121 -9.28 15.94 -8.99
C ARG A 121 -10.30 15.10 -8.25
N ARG A 122 -11.41 14.76 -8.93
CA ARG A 122 -12.44 13.88 -8.38
C ARG A 122 -12.06 12.39 -8.43
N THR A 123 -11.01 12.04 -9.17
CA THR A 123 -10.62 10.65 -9.43
C THR A 123 -9.18 10.54 -9.91
N GLN A 124 -8.62 9.32 -9.83
CA GLN A 124 -7.44 8.88 -10.54
C GLN A 124 -7.58 9.11 -12.05
N MET A 125 -6.56 9.70 -12.69
CA MET A 125 -6.47 9.82 -14.16
C MET A 125 -5.45 8.83 -14.72
N TYR A 126 -4.33 8.64 -14.02
CA TYR A 126 -3.26 7.73 -14.39
C TYR A 126 -2.96 6.75 -13.25
N ALA A 127 -2.51 5.55 -13.60
CA ALA A 127 -2.14 4.54 -12.61
C ALA A 127 -1.03 5.03 -11.66
N THR A 128 -0.15 5.93 -12.12
CA THR A 128 0.95 6.52 -11.36
C THR A 128 0.56 7.76 -10.55
N ASP A 129 -0.72 8.17 -10.57
CA ASP A 129 -1.20 9.21 -9.65
C ASP A 129 -1.21 8.65 -8.22
N VAL A 130 -0.34 9.17 -7.35
CA VAL A 130 -0.29 8.77 -5.94
C VAL A 130 -1.07 9.79 -5.09
N PRO A 131 -2.24 9.41 -4.53
CA PRO A 131 -3.05 10.30 -3.70
C PRO A 131 -2.50 10.43 -2.28
N SER A 132 -3.07 11.38 -1.52
CA SER A 132 -3.05 11.31 -0.05
C SER A 132 -4.34 10.63 0.43
N VAL A 133 -4.35 10.07 1.64
CA VAL A 133 -5.54 9.40 2.19
C VAL A 133 -5.83 9.87 3.60
N ARG A 134 -7.09 10.08 3.95
CA ARG A 134 -7.52 10.28 5.33
C ARG A 134 -7.83 8.92 5.94
N ILE A 135 -7.16 8.61 7.04
CA ILE A 135 -7.30 7.32 7.73
C ILE A 135 -7.77 7.56 9.15
N ASP A 136 -8.81 6.85 9.55
CA ASP A 136 -9.28 6.78 10.93
C ASP A 136 -8.52 5.69 11.68
N PHE A 137 -7.69 6.08 12.65
CA PHE A 137 -6.96 5.17 13.54
C PHE A 137 -7.70 4.94 14.86
N ALA A 138 -9.01 5.22 14.90
CA ALA A 138 -9.90 5.15 16.05
C ALA A 138 -9.49 6.09 17.19
N ARG A 139 -8.54 5.69 18.05
CA ARG A 139 -8.19 6.45 19.26
C ARG A 139 -7.55 7.80 18.95
N ASP A 140 -6.71 7.85 17.93
CA ASP A 140 -6.01 9.06 17.52
C ASP A 140 -6.84 9.93 16.56
N GLY A 141 -7.95 9.36 16.05
CA GLY A 141 -8.86 10.01 15.12
C GLY A 141 -8.41 9.94 13.68
N VAL A 142 -8.89 10.89 12.87
CA VAL A 142 -8.68 10.92 11.43
C VAL A 142 -7.43 11.73 11.08
N HIS A 143 -6.48 11.09 10.41
CA HIS A 143 -5.22 11.72 9.99
C HIS A 143 -5.04 11.68 8.48
N LEU A 144 -4.53 12.77 7.91
CA LEU A 144 -4.14 12.83 6.50
C LEU A 144 -2.74 12.24 6.33
N ILE A 145 -2.66 11.12 5.60
CA ILE A 145 -1.42 10.43 5.28
C ILE A 145 -1.00 10.81 3.86
N HIS A 146 0.19 11.41 3.78
CA HIS A 146 0.80 11.79 2.51
C HIS A 146 1.73 10.68 2.00
N PRO A 147 1.87 10.55 0.66
CA PRO A 147 2.87 9.68 0.09
C PRO A 147 4.28 10.20 0.38
N LYS A 148 5.20 9.28 0.65
CA LYS A 148 6.60 9.54 0.97
C LYS A 148 7.50 9.07 -0.17
N ALA A 149 8.67 9.69 -0.28
CA ALA A 149 9.73 9.27 -1.19
C ALA A 149 10.85 8.61 -0.36
N ILE A 150 11.35 7.47 -0.82
CA ILE A 150 12.47 6.76 -0.19
C ILE A 150 13.47 6.33 -1.25
N GLN A 151 14.75 6.58 -0.97
CA GLN A 151 15.87 6.15 -1.80
C GLN A 151 16.39 4.78 -1.36
N PHE A 152 16.77 3.94 -2.32
CA PHE A 152 17.35 2.62 -2.08
C PHE A 152 18.27 2.21 -3.24
N PRO A 153 19.18 1.24 -3.01
CA PRO A 153 20.04 0.73 -4.07
C PRO A 153 19.22 0.05 -5.18
N ALA A 154 19.46 0.47 -6.42
CA ALA A 154 18.96 -0.24 -7.60
C ALA A 154 19.72 -1.56 -7.80
N LYS A 155 19.09 -2.54 -8.46
CA LYS A 155 19.74 -3.81 -8.85
C LYS A 155 20.89 -3.55 -9.83
N TYR A 156 21.75 -4.55 -9.98
CA TYR A 156 22.82 -4.61 -11.00
C TYR A 156 23.76 -3.40 -11.02
N ASN A 157 23.93 -2.73 -9.87
CA ASN A 157 24.79 -1.55 -9.71
C ASN A 157 24.43 -0.40 -10.65
N TYR A 158 23.14 -0.18 -10.90
CA TYR A 158 22.65 1.01 -11.62
C TYR A 158 22.67 2.29 -10.77
N GLY A 159 22.95 2.15 -9.47
CA GLY A 159 23.12 3.27 -8.54
C GLY A 159 21.96 3.35 -7.56
N THR A 160 21.41 4.55 -7.36
CA THR A 160 20.35 4.82 -6.39
C THR A 160 19.03 5.15 -7.08
N ALA A 161 18.00 4.39 -6.75
CA ALA A 161 16.63 4.65 -7.16
C ALA A 161 15.84 5.30 -6.02
N GLU A 162 14.76 5.98 -6.37
CA GLU A 162 13.79 6.54 -5.44
C GLU A 162 12.40 6.04 -5.81
N ARG A 163 11.64 5.63 -4.78
CA ARG A 163 10.21 5.30 -4.90
C ARG A 163 9.39 6.31 -4.14
N ARG A 164 8.36 6.85 -4.79
CA ARG A 164 7.29 7.62 -4.15
C ARG A 164 5.99 6.82 -4.11
N MET A 165 5.50 6.58 -2.89
CA MET A 165 4.27 5.81 -2.63
C MET A 165 3.68 6.10 -1.24
N LEU A 166 2.42 5.71 -1.01
CA LEU A 166 1.84 5.66 0.33
C LEU A 166 2.55 4.62 1.20
N PRO A 167 2.90 4.94 2.46
CA PRO A 167 3.53 3.99 3.38
C PRO A 167 2.50 3.05 4.02
N LEU A 168 1.73 2.35 3.19
CA LEU A 168 0.59 1.52 3.56
C LEU A 168 0.68 0.12 2.94
N ILE A 169 0.11 -0.86 3.62
CA ILE A 169 -0.22 -2.19 3.08
C ILE A 169 -1.66 -2.57 3.42
#